data_AF-A0A0F9S756-F1
#
_entry.id   AF-A0A0F9S756-F1
#
_cell.length_a   1.000
_cell.length_b   1.000
_cell.length_c   1.000
_cell.angle_alpha   90.00
_cell.angle_beta   90.00
_cell.angle_gamma   90.00
#
_symmetry.space_group_name_H-M   'P 1'
#
loop_
_entity.id
_entity.type
_entity.pdbx_description
1 polymer ?
#
loop_
_entity_poly.entity_id
_entity_poly.type
_entity_poly.pdbx_seq_one_letter_code
_entity_poly.pdbx_strand_id
1 'polypeptide(L)' 'MPPEFDSCVKRGGRVRTKKVGKDKFMHICFIDGKSFAGEVKTRKAK' A
#
# COMPACT_ATOMS: atom_id res chain seq x y z
N MET A 1 -5.30 2.99 -8.28
CA MET A 1 -4.05 2.43 -7.72
C MET A 1 -2.87 3.13 -8.38
N PRO A 2 -1.92 3.70 -7.63
CA PRO A 2 -0.76 4.39 -8.21
C PRO A 2 0.07 3.42 -9.05
N PRO A 3 0.58 3.87 -10.22
CA PRO A 3 1.25 3.01 -11.19
C PRO A 3 2.50 2.34 -10.62
N GLU A 4 3.20 3.00 -9.71
CA GLU A 4 4.38 2.45 -9.04
C GLU A 4 4.03 1.32 -8.06
N PHE A 5 2.93 1.46 -7.33
CA PHE A 5 2.44 0.41 -6.44
C PHE A 5 1.98 -0.81 -7.27
N ASP A 6 1.19 -0.60 -8.31
CA ASP A 6 0.72 -1.67 -9.20
C ASP A 6 1.90 -2.42 -9.85
N SER A 7 2.91 -1.68 -10.32
CA SER A 7 4.14 -2.26 -10.85
C SER A 7 4.90 -3.05 -9.80
N CYS A 8 5.02 -2.56 -8.57
CA CYS A 8 5.65 -3.29 -7.47
C CYS A 8 4.92 -4.61 -7.17
N VAL A 9 3.58 -4.59 -7.14
CA VAL A 9 2.77 -5.80 -6.93
C VAL A 9 2.96 -6.80 -8.07
N LYS A 10 2.90 -6.33 -9.33
CA LYS A 10 3.07 -7.16 -10.53
C LYS A 10 4.45 -7.81 -10.61
N ARG A 11 5.48 -7.14 -10.09
CA ARG A 11 6.85 -7.67 -10.01
C ARG A 11 7.06 -8.65 -8.86
N GLY A 12 6.02 -8.98 -8.08
CA GLY A 12 6.11 -9.91 -6.95
C GLY A 12 6.55 -9.26 -5.63
N GLY A 13 6.46 -7.93 -5.53
CA GLY A 13 6.79 -7.19 -4.32
C GLY A 13 5.88 -7.54 -3.14
N ARG A 14 6.43 -7.47 -1.93
CA ARG A 14 5.73 -7.78 -0.69
C ARG A 14 4.82 -6.62 -0.29
N VAL A 15 3.50 -6.83 -0.35
CA VAL A 15 2.53 -5.83 0.11
C VAL A 15 2.32 -5.93 1.62
N ARG A 16 2.45 -4.81 2.33
CA ARG A 16 2.08 -4.66 3.72
C ARG A 16 1.04 -3.57 3.90
N THR A 17 0.06 -3.84 4.73
CA THR A 17 -0.93 -2.83 5.14
C THR A 17 -0.39 -2.10 6.36
N LYS A 18 -0.26 -0.77 6.28
CA LYS A 18 0.12 0.10 7.38
C LYS A 18 -1.07 0.95 7.80
N LYS A 19 -1.40 0.94 9.09
CA LYS A 19 -2.38 1.90 9.65
C LYS A 19 -1.71 3.27 9.71
N VAL A 20 -2.35 4.28 9.12
CA VAL A 20 -1.88 5.68 9.11
C VAL A 20 -2.75 6.60 9.96
N GLY A 21 -3.82 6.07 10.56
CA GLY A 21 -4.67 6.78 11.50
C GLY A 21 -5.74 5.87 12.08
N LYS A 22 -6.60 6.45 12.92
CA LYS A 22 -7.68 5.74 13.65
C LYS A 22 -8.54 4.87 12.72
N ASP A 23 -8.88 5.43 11.55
CA ASP A 23 -9.72 4.78 10.54
C ASP A 23 -9.07 4.83 9.15
N LYS A 24 -7.75 4.97 9.07
CA LYS A 24 -7.03 5.06 7.79
C LYS A 24 -5.97 3.98 7.69
N PHE A 25 -5.93 3.29 6.57
CA PHE A 25 -4.91 2.31 6.24
C PHE A 25 -4.36 2.59 4.85
N MET A 26 -3.09 2.30 4.63
CA MET A 26 -2.47 2.35 3.31
C MET A 26 -1.78 1.02 3.04
N HIS A 27 -1.78 0.61 1.78
CA HIS A 27 -0.94 -0.50 1.35
C HIS A 27 0.41 0.05 0.93
N ILE A 28 1.49 -0.62 1.30
CA ILE A 28 2.84 -0.29 0.90
C ILE A 28 3.43 -1.55 0.29
N CYS A 29 3.93 -1.46 -0.94
CA CYS A 29 4.59 -2.56 -1.61
C CYS A 29 6.11 -2.41 -1.46
N PHE A 30 6.77 -3.48 -1.03
CA PHE A 30 8.22 -3.53 -0.82
C PHE A 30 8.86 -4.47 -1.83
N ILE A 31 9.80 -3.98 -2.62
CA ILE A 31 10.53 -4.77 -3.61
C ILE A 31 11.97 -4.24 -3.71
N ASP A 32 12.96 -5.14 -3.71
CA ASP A 32 14.38 -4.80 -3.84
C ASP A 32 14.86 -3.68 -2.90
N GLY A 33 14.37 -3.68 -1.65
CA GLY A 33 14.70 -2.64 -0.65
C GLY A 33 14.03 -1.28 -0.87
N LYS A 34 13.25 -1.12 -1.94
CA LYS A 34 12.43 0.06 -2.21
C LYS A 34 11.00 -0.15 -1.70
N SER A 35 10.37 0.93 -1.27
CA SER A 35 8.98 0.92 -0.80
C SER A 35 8.12 1.88 -1.61
N PHE A 36 7.04 1.37 -2.18
CA PHE A 36 6.07 2.12 -2.97
C PHE A 36 4.75 2.23 -2.20
N ALA A 37 4.33 3.46 -1.91
CA ALA A 37 3.07 3.70 -1.20
C ALA A 37 1.88 3.58 -2.16
N GLY A 38 0.90 2.79 -1.76
CA GLY A 38 -0.42 2.69 -2.38
C GLY A 38 -1.38 3.75 -1.83
N GLU A 39 -2.62 3.73 -2.30
CA GLU A 39 -3.65 4.69 -1.88
C GLU A 39 -4.01 4.52 -0.40
N VAL A 40 -4.15 5.65 0.29
CA VAL A 40 -4.68 5.69 1.65
C VAL A 40 -6.18 5.48 1.59
N LYS A 41 -6.65 4.36 2.13
CA LYS A 41 -8.06 4.03 2.26
C LYS A 41 -8.55 4.36 3.66
N THR A 42 -9.72 4.98 3.72
CA THR A 42 -10.48 5.10 4.97
C THR A 42 -11.27 3.81 5.17
N ARG A 43 -11.19 3.25 6.38
CA ARG A 43 -12.11 2.21 6.83
C ARG A 43 -13.47 2.91 6.96
N LYS A 44 -14.43 2.55 6.12
CA LYS A 44 -15.81 3.01 6.33
C LYS A 44 -16.28 2.40 7.66
N ALA A 45 -16.56 3.26 8.65
CA ALA A 45 -17.36 2.88 9.80
C ALA A 45 -18.72 2.45 9.27
N LYS A 46 -19.19 1.26 9.69
CA LYS A 46 -20.47 0.68 9.30
C LYS A 46 -21.59 1.30 10.12
#